data_AF-A0A1E8FMY7-F1
#
_entry.id   AF-A0A1E8FMY7-F1
#
_cell.length_a   1.000
_cell.length_b   1.000
_cell.length_c   1.000
_cell.angle_alpha   90.00
_cell.angle_beta   90.00
_cell.angle_gamma   90.00
#
_symmetry.space_group_name_H-M   'P 1'
#
loop_
_entity.id
_entity.type
_entity.pdbx_description
1 polymer ?
#
loop_
_entity_poly.entity_id
_entity_poly.type
_entity_poly.pdbx_seq_one_letter_code
_entity_poly.pdbx_strand_id
1 'polypeptide(L)'
;MAFYGADIEQLKKLSTSLASGAERISGKARELDALINKGSFWHGQDAKQFSADWHGRFRPLLEKASQGLADASKAALKNADEQEKSSGASSGSIQSAMGPGTARPAPYDPGRPTPEEILEKYQVSDAETTEWPGDWDPLRFVTDQRTVTEKEAELLNGLGPFELNDFKNIHDDAFTVADERFPSSDRNDDHNDAFRHAYWNALMTREFGVDWAEDYATAHEQLPGNPGPREAMDLYNNEVGRNIAVANPDASPEELADLVEEAVRNGDTVVVGEDLLPHPSNEVEPGQTGDAGQAPPVDGHDPKFNDESRTTS
;
A
#
# COMPACT_ATOMS: atom_id res chain seq x y z
N MET A 1 17.06 -12.55 19.04
CA MET A 1 17.25 -11.18 18.50
C MET A 1 16.02 -10.38 18.90
N ALA A 2 16.20 -9.13 19.33
CA ALA A 2 15.10 -8.32 19.86
C ALA A 2 14.17 -7.90 18.72
N PHE A 3 12.89 -8.19 18.87
CA PHE A 3 11.79 -7.77 18.01
C PHE A 3 11.79 -6.23 17.91
N TYR A 4 12.00 -5.67 16.72
CA TYR A 4 11.92 -4.22 16.47
C TYR A 4 10.52 -3.87 15.96
N GLY A 5 9.52 -4.04 16.82
CA GLY A 5 8.25 -3.35 16.62
C GLY A 5 8.42 -1.85 16.88
N ALA A 6 7.58 -1.02 16.26
CA ALA A 6 7.37 0.35 16.67
C ALA A 6 7.16 0.46 18.21
N ASP A 7 7.60 1.58 18.78
CA ASP A 7 7.46 1.79 20.22
C ASP A 7 6.03 2.28 20.53
N ILE A 8 5.22 1.39 21.13
CA ILE A 8 3.82 1.63 21.50
C ILE A 8 3.68 2.92 22.32
N GLU A 9 4.60 3.21 23.24
CA GLU A 9 4.54 4.46 24.02
C GLU A 9 4.80 5.68 23.15
N GLN A 10 5.73 5.59 22.19
CA GLN A 10 6.01 6.69 21.27
C GLN A 10 4.82 6.94 20.33
N LEU A 11 4.15 5.89 19.86
CA LEU A 11 2.93 6.01 19.05
C LEU A 11 1.79 6.69 19.83
N LYS A 12 1.54 6.27 21.08
CA LYS A 12 0.53 6.91 21.95
C LYS A 12 0.88 8.38 22.25
N LYS A 13 2.16 8.71 22.44
CA LYS A 13 2.65 10.10 22.60
C LYS A 13 2.47 10.94 21.33
N LEU A 14 2.81 10.37 20.17
CA LEU A 14 2.62 11.00 18.86
C LEU A 14 1.15 11.32 18.63
N SER A 15 0.27 10.36 18.85
CA SER A 15 -1.18 10.57 18.73
C SER A 15 -1.66 11.73 19.59
N THR A 16 -1.26 11.77 20.87
CA THR A 16 -1.64 12.84 21.78
C THR A 16 -1.19 14.21 21.28
N SER A 17 0.04 14.28 20.73
CA SER A 17 0.59 15.51 20.15
C SER A 17 -0.20 15.96 18.93
N LEU A 18 -0.55 15.04 18.03
CA LEU A 18 -1.34 15.29 16.82
C LEU A 18 -2.75 15.79 17.17
N ALA A 19 -3.46 15.14 18.11
CA ALA A 19 -4.77 15.57 18.58
C ALA A 19 -4.72 16.99 19.18
N SER A 20 -3.70 17.26 20.01
CA SER A 20 -3.49 18.59 20.59
C SER A 20 -3.20 19.64 19.51
N GLY A 21 -2.42 19.29 18.49
CA GLY A 21 -2.18 20.14 17.32
C GLY A 21 -3.47 20.47 16.55
N ALA A 22 -4.30 19.46 16.29
CA ALA A 22 -5.59 19.60 15.62
C ALA A 22 -6.50 20.59 16.36
N GLU A 23 -6.69 20.41 17.67
CA GLU A 23 -7.47 21.28 18.55
C GLU A 23 -6.95 22.73 18.52
N ARG A 24 -5.62 22.92 18.57
CA ARG A 24 -4.99 24.25 18.53
C ARG A 24 -5.24 24.97 17.22
N ILE A 25 -5.11 24.28 16.07
CA ILE A 25 -5.39 24.86 14.75
C ILE A 25 -6.87 25.23 14.63
N SER A 26 -7.77 24.32 15.01
CA SER A 26 -9.22 24.58 15.00
C SER A 26 -9.60 25.77 15.89
N GLY A 27 -9.03 25.85 17.09
CA GLY A 27 -9.20 26.97 18.01
C GLY A 27 -8.74 28.30 17.41
N LYS A 28 -7.57 28.33 16.77
CA LYS A 28 -7.04 29.54 16.13
C LYS A 28 -7.83 29.95 14.89
N ALA A 29 -8.31 28.99 14.10
CA ALA A 29 -9.20 29.28 12.97
C ALA A 29 -10.50 29.96 13.44
N ARG A 30 -11.12 29.46 14.53
CA ARG A 30 -12.32 30.08 15.12
C ARG A 30 -12.06 31.47 15.70
N GLU A 31 -10.90 31.67 16.34
CA GLU A 31 -10.50 32.97 16.88
C GLU A 31 -10.32 34.01 15.76
N LEU A 32 -9.62 33.64 14.68
CA LEU A 32 -9.43 34.50 13.51
C LEU A 32 -10.75 34.79 12.82
N ASP A 33 -11.62 33.79 12.64
CA ASP A 33 -12.95 33.96 12.04
C ASP A 33 -13.78 34.99 12.82
N ALA A 34 -13.78 34.89 14.16
CA ALA A 34 -14.47 35.85 15.01
C ALA A 34 -13.88 37.28 14.92
N LEU A 35 -12.54 37.41 14.82
CA LEU A 35 -11.88 38.71 14.66
C LEU A 35 -12.18 39.35 13.31
N ILE A 36 -12.17 38.55 12.23
CA ILE A 36 -12.46 39.00 10.87
C ILE A 36 -13.93 39.44 10.78
N ASN A 37 -14.85 38.65 11.35
CA ASN A 37 -16.29 38.96 11.32
C ASN A 37 -16.69 40.11 12.24
N LYS A 38 -15.97 40.35 13.34
CA LYS A 38 -16.19 41.51 14.23
C LYS A 38 -15.53 42.79 13.74
N GLY A 39 -14.60 42.72 12.77
CA GLY A 39 -13.67 43.77 12.39
C GLY A 39 -14.32 45.05 11.85
N SER A 40 -14.89 45.87 12.72
CA SER A 40 -15.37 47.22 12.43
C SER A 40 -14.25 48.28 12.40
N PHE A 41 -12.98 47.85 12.46
CA PHE A 41 -11.81 48.72 12.51
C PHE A 41 -11.01 48.76 11.19
N TRP A 42 -11.23 47.80 10.29
CA TRP A 42 -10.54 47.71 9.00
C TRP A 42 -11.54 47.78 7.85
N HIS A 43 -11.47 48.86 7.07
CA HIS A 43 -12.39 49.14 5.98
C HIS A 43 -11.64 49.36 4.68
N GLY A 44 -12.28 49.02 3.56
CA GLY A 44 -11.73 49.22 2.22
C GLY A 44 -11.88 47.98 1.33
N GLN A 45 -11.38 48.07 0.11
CA GLN A 45 -11.41 46.97 -0.86
C GLN A 45 -10.56 45.78 -0.38
N ASP A 46 -9.39 46.05 0.18
CA ASP A 46 -8.46 45.01 0.66
C ASP A 46 -9.07 44.20 1.82
N ALA A 47 -9.79 44.85 2.73
CA ALA A 47 -10.48 44.18 3.83
C ALA A 47 -11.57 43.22 3.31
N LYS A 48 -12.30 43.62 2.26
CA LYS A 48 -13.30 42.76 1.59
C LYS A 48 -12.64 41.59 0.87
N GLN A 49 -11.55 41.85 0.16
CA GLN A 49 -10.80 40.82 -0.56
C GLN A 49 -10.25 39.78 0.41
N PHE A 50 -9.58 40.22 1.49
CA PHE A 50 -9.07 39.32 2.52
C PHE A 50 -10.18 38.52 3.20
N SER A 51 -11.32 39.14 3.50
CA SER A 51 -12.48 38.44 4.04
C SER A 51 -12.99 37.36 3.07
N ALA A 52 -13.05 37.66 1.77
CA ALA A 52 -13.43 36.67 0.76
C ALA A 52 -12.41 35.52 0.66
N ASP A 53 -11.10 35.83 0.63
CA ASP A 53 -10.03 34.83 0.60
C ASP A 53 -10.01 33.97 1.88
N TRP A 54 -10.30 34.57 3.04
CA TRP A 54 -10.44 33.85 4.30
C TRP A 54 -11.54 32.79 4.24
N HIS A 55 -12.76 33.19 3.87
CA HIS A 55 -13.90 32.29 3.82
C HIS A 55 -13.80 31.26 2.68
N GLY A 56 -13.22 31.65 1.54
CA GLY A 56 -13.16 30.80 0.36
C GLY A 56 -11.94 29.86 0.31
N ARG A 57 -10.83 30.20 0.98
CA ARG A 57 -9.56 29.47 0.84
C ARG A 57 -8.92 29.12 2.17
N PHE A 58 -8.64 30.11 3.01
CA PHE A 58 -7.79 29.88 4.19
C PHE A 58 -8.48 29.12 5.31
N ARG A 59 -9.73 29.46 5.62
CA ARG A 59 -10.47 28.77 6.68
C ARG A 59 -10.74 27.29 6.32
N PRO A 60 -11.26 26.95 5.13
CA PRO A 60 -11.41 25.55 4.73
C PRO A 60 -10.08 24.78 4.77
N LEU A 61 -8.96 25.42 4.39
CA LEU A 61 -7.63 24.80 4.45
C LEU A 61 -7.20 24.48 5.88
N LEU A 62 -7.39 25.41 6.83
CA LEU A 62 -7.08 25.19 8.25
C LEU A 62 -7.96 24.12 8.87
N GLU A 63 -9.25 24.08 8.50
CA GLU A 63 -10.19 23.05 8.94
C GLU A 63 -9.76 21.67 8.40
N LYS A 64 -9.40 21.57 7.12
CA LYS A 64 -8.87 20.33 6.51
C LYS A 64 -7.57 19.87 7.18
N ALA A 65 -6.65 20.78 7.46
CA ALA A 65 -5.40 20.45 8.15
C ALA A 65 -5.63 19.96 9.60
N SER A 66 -6.54 20.62 10.33
CA SER A 66 -6.95 20.20 11.67
C SER A 66 -7.56 18.79 11.64
N GLN A 67 -8.42 18.51 10.67
CA GLN A 67 -9.02 17.19 10.49
C GLN A 67 -7.96 16.13 10.19
N GLY A 68 -7.03 16.38 9.25
CA GLY A 68 -5.94 15.46 8.94
C GLY A 68 -5.05 15.13 10.15
N LEU A 69 -4.76 16.10 11.02
CA LEU A 69 -4.04 15.84 12.27
C LEU A 69 -4.84 15.00 13.27
N ALA A 70 -6.15 15.25 13.39
CA ALA A 70 -7.02 14.45 14.24
C ALA A 70 -7.14 13.00 13.74
N ASP A 71 -7.11 12.83 12.43
CA ASP A 71 -7.21 11.52 11.78
C ASP A 71 -5.90 10.74 11.94
N ALA A 72 -4.76 11.37 11.69
CA ALA A 72 -3.43 10.82 11.97
C ALA A 72 -3.24 10.47 13.46
N SER A 73 -3.84 11.24 14.37
CA SER A 73 -3.87 10.89 15.80
C SER A 73 -4.60 9.58 16.07
N LYS A 74 -5.77 9.36 15.46
CA LYS A 74 -6.53 8.12 15.62
C LYS A 74 -5.79 6.94 15.00
N ALA A 75 -5.18 7.13 13.83
CA ALA A 75 -4.33 6.13 13.19
C ALA A 75 -3.16 5.69 14.07
N ALA A 76 -2.39 6.64 14.62
CA ALA A 76 -1.30 6.32 15.53
C ALA A 76 -1.76 5.55 16.79
N LEU A 77 -3.00 5.75 17.26
CA LEU A 77 -3.58 4.93 18.33
C LEU A 77 -3.97 3.54 17.86
N LYS A 78 -4.63 3.42 16.70
CA LYS A 78 -4.99 2.14 16.09
C LYS A 78 -3.75 1.26 15.90
N ASN A 79 -2.68 1.81 15.31
CA ASN A 79 -1.41 1.10 15.13
C ASN A 79 -0.81 0.68 16.49
N ALA A 80 -0.87 1.54 17.52
CA ALA A 80 -0.38 1.20 18.85
C ALA A 80 -1.19 0.05 19.49
N ASP A 81 -2.51 0.04 19.30
CA ASP A 81 -3.40 -1.00 19.82
C ASP A 81 -3.23 -2.33 19.07
N GLU A 82 -3.00 -2.29 17.77
CA GLU A 82 -2.70 -3.47 16.94
C GLU A 82 -1.36 -4.09 17.34
N GLN A 83 -0.33 -3.27 17.53
CA GLN A 83 0.97 -3.73 17.99
C GLN A 83 0.94 -4.31 19.42
N GLU A 84 0.10 -3.75 20.28
CA GLU A 84 -0.14 -4.29 21.64
C GLU A 84 -0.80 -5.68 21.56
N LYS A 85 -1.74 -5.89 20.64
CA LYS A 85 -2.40 -7.19 20.40
C LYS A 85 -1.44 -8.23 19.82
N SER A 86 -0.68 -7.87 18.78
CA SER A 86 0.27 -8.79 18.14
C SER A 86 1.40 -9.19 19.08
N SER A 87 1.91 -8.27 19.90
CA SER A 87 2.91 -8.56 20.93
C SER A 87 2.36 -9.48 22.05
N GLY A 88 1.07 -9.35 22.38
CA GLY A 88 0.38 -10.17 23.39
C GLY A 88 0.12 -11.62 22.98
N ALA A 89 0.07 -11.91 21.66
CA ALA A 89 -0.15 -13.26 21.13
C ALA A 89 1.13 -14.13 21.09
N SER A 90 2.32 -13.56 21.31
CA SER A 90 3.61 -14.27 21.18
C SER A 90 3.98 -15.24 22.31
N SER A 91 3.08 -15.48 23.29
CA SER A 91 3.24 -16.53 24.31
C SER A 91 2.31 -17.73 24.09
N GLY A 92 2.30 -18.24 22.86
CA GLY A 92 1.74 -19.54 22.52
C GLY A 92 2.81 -20.38 21.84
N SER A 93 3.58 -21.14 22.62
CA SER A 93 4.56 -22.09 22.09
C SER A 93 3.86 -23.17 21.27
N ILE A 94 3.84 -23.03 19.94
CA ILE A 94 3.54 -24.12 19.02
C ILE A 94 4.88 -24.79 18.66
N GLN A 95 5.12 -25.94 19.27
CA GLN A 95 6.09 -26.91 18.79
C GLN A 95 5.61 -27.45 17.44
N SER A 96 6.26 -27.04 16.35
CA SER A 96 6.21 -27.78 15.09
C SER A 96 7.59 -28.37 14.80
N ALA A 97 7.62 -29.69 14.77
CA ALA A 97 8.76 -30.48 14.37
C ALA A 97 8.93 -30.38 12.84
N MET A 98 9.97 -29.67 12.38
CA MET A 98 10.44 -29.74 11.00
C MET A 98 11.78 -30.46 10.97
N GLY A 99 11.77 -31.68 10.42
CA GLY A 99 12.97 -32.31 9.88
C GLY A 99 13.36 -31.66 8.56
N PRO A 100 14.62 -31.80 8.10
CA PRO A 100 15.08 -31.22 6.86
C PRO A 100 14.47 -32.00 5.69
N GLY A 101 13.43 -31.45 5.08
CA GLY A 101 12.86 -31.95 3.83
C GLY A 101 13.65 -31.39 2.66
N THR A 102 14.35 -32.24 1.95
CA THR A 102 14.87 -31.95 0.60
C THR A 102 13.71 -31.49 -0.28
N ALA A 103 13.81 -30.31 -0.89
CA ALA A 103 12.87 -29.81 -1.88
C ALA A 103 12.63 -30.90 -2.92
N ARG A 104 11.38 -31.33 -3.00
CA ARG A 104 10.89 -32.29 -3.98
C ARG A 104 10.07 -31.45 -4.95
N PRO A 105 10.35 -31.46 -6.27
CA PRO A 105 9.56 -30.69 -7.22
C PRO A 105 8.09 -31.06 -7.06
N ALA A 106 7.23 -30.05 -6.97
CA ALA A 106 5.80 -30.24 -6.86
C ALA A 106 5.31 -31.11 -8.05
N PRO A 107 4.36 -32.03 -7.84
CA PRO A 107 3.79 -32.77 -8.95
C PRO A 107 3.10 -31.79 -9.92
N TYR A 108 3.43 -31.89 -11.21
CA TYR A 108 2.82 -31.14 -12.31
C TYR A 108 1.28 -31.06 -12.16
N ASP A 109 0.76 -29.85 -11.96
CA ASP A 109 -0.66 -29.55 -12.01
C ASP A 109 -1.01 -29.10 -13.44
N PRO A 110 -1.73 -29.93 -14.23
CA PRO A 110 -2.10 -29.59 -15.60
C PRO A 110 -3.06 -28.38 -15.71
N GLY A 111 -3.61 -27.89 -14.61
CA GLY A 111 -4.44 -26.67 -14.58
C GLY A 111 -3.64 -25.38 -14.34
N ARG A 112 -2.35 -25.48 -14.00
CA ARG A 112 -1.52 -24.33 -13.70
C ARG A 112 -0.93 -23.73 -14.98
N PRO A 113 -1.00 -22.39 -15.18
CA PRO A 113 -0.40 -21.74 -16.34
C PRO A 113 1.12 -21.98 -16.41
N THR A 114 1.68 -22.12 -17.61
CA THR A 114 3.13 -22.18 -17.80
C THR A 114 3.77 -20.80 -17.59
N PRO A 115 5.09 -20.72 -17.31
CA PRO A 115 5.79 -19.44 -17.22
C PRO A 115 5.61 -18.54 -18.45
N GLU A 116 5.56 -19.13 -19.65
CA GLU A 116 5.29 -18.38 -20.89
C GLU A 116 3.84 -17.89 -20.99
N GLU A 117 2.87 -18.70 -20.54
CA GLU A 117 1.46 -18.27 -20.49
C GLU A 117 1.26 -17.15 -19.47
N ILE A 118 1.99 -17.17 -18.36
CA ILE A 118 1.99 -16.08 -17.37
C ILE A 118 2.61 -14.83 -18.00
N LEU A 119 3.78 -14.94 -18.61
CA LEU A 119 4.43 -13.83 -19.29
C LEU A 119 3.56 -13.21 -20.39
N GLU A 120 2.84 -14.03 -21.16
CA GLU A 120 1.97 -13.53 -22.23
C GLU A 120 0.70 -12.85 -21.69
N LYS A 121 0.09 -13.42 -20.64
CA LYS A 121 -1.20 -12.96 -20.12
C LYS A 121 -1.08 -11.71 -19.25
N TYR A 122 -0.06 -11.67 -18.39
CA TYR A 122 0.12 -10.64 -17.38
C TYR A 122 1.06 -9.56 -17.89
N GLN A 123 0.58 -8.75 -18.82
CA GLN A 123 1.31 -7.57 -19.32
C GLN A 123 0.35 -6.39 -19.44
N VAL A 124 0.79 -5.19 -19.09
CA VAL A 124 0.00 -3.96 -19.24
C VAL A 124 0.78 -2.90 -20.00
N SER A 125 0.09 -2.03 -20.72
CA SER A 125 0.74 -0.93 -21.42
C SER A 125 1.22 0.15 -20.44
N ASP A 126 2.38 0.76 -20.73
CA ASP A 126 2.87 1.95 -20.03
C ASP A 126 1.80 3.06 -20.02
N ALA A 127 1.54 3.64 -18.85
CA ALA A 127 0.61 4.74 -18.66
C ALA A 127 1.31 6.11 -18.55
N GLU A 128 0.53 7.18 -18.74
CA GLU A 128 0.99 8.53 -18.40
C GLU A 128 1.15 8.65 -16.87
N THR A 129 2.18 9.41 -16.45
CA THR A 129 2.53 9.60 -15.04
C THR A 129 2.31 11.04 -14.59
N THR A 130 2.00 11.21 -13.31
CA THR A 130 1.89 12.52 -12.65
C THR A 130 2.61 12.51 -11.31
N GLU A 131 2.96 13.70 -10.82
CA GLU A 131 3.44 13.88 -9.45
C GLU A 131 2.25 13.95 -8.48
N TRP A 132 2.25 13.05 -7.50
CA TRP A 132 1.22 12.97 -6.47
C TRP A 132 1.82 12.99 -5.05
N PRO A 133 1.28 13.78 -4.11
CA PRO A 133 0.23 14.78 -4.32
C PRO A 133 0.71 15.92 -5.23
N GLY A 134 -0.21 16.54 -5.94
CA GLY A 134 0.10 17.66 -6.83
C GLY A 134 0.74 18.84 -6.09
N ASP A 135 1.41 19.74 -6.82
CA ASP A 135 2.31 20.72 -6.21
C ASP A 135 1.70 21.63 -5.14
N TRP A 136 0.40 21.88 -5.24
CA TRP A 136 -0.38 22.74 -4.35
C TRP A 136 -1.33 21.96 -3.44
N ASP A 137 -1.24 20.63 -3.43
CA ASP A 137 -2.11 19.78 -2.62
C ASP A 137 -1.74 19.89 -1.13
N PRO A 138 -2.71 20.16 -0.23
CA PRO A 138 -2.49 20.15 1.22
C PRO A 138 -1.92 18.83 1.77
N LEU A 139 -2.08 17.71 1.07
CA LEU A 139 -1.47 16.43 1.45
C LEU A 139 0.06 16.51 1.49
N ARG A 140 0.70 17.42 0.73
CA ARG A 140 2.16 17.65 0.76
C ARG A 140 2.71 18.03 2.13
N PHE A 141 1.87 18.41 3.09
CA PHE A 141 2.29 18.67 4.47
C PHE A 141 2.46 17.40 5.31
N VAL A 142 1.93 16.26 4.86
CA VAL A 142 1.88 15.00 5.62
C VAL A 142 2.35 13.78 4.83
N THR A 143 2.48 13.89 3.50
CA THR A 143 3.02 12.85 2.64
C THR A 143 3.99 13.45 1.61
N ASP A 144 5.03 12.71 1.28
CA ASP A 144 6.01 13.11 0.28
C ASP A 144 5.41 12.98 -1.13
N GLN A 145 5.88 13.84 -2.03
CA GLN A 145 5.51 13.78 -3.44
C GLN A 145 6.28 12.66 -4.13
N ARG A 146 5.59 11.90 -4.98
CA ARG A 146 6.13 10.80 -5.76
C ARG A 146 5.49 10.77 -7.15
N THR A 147 6.22 10.25 -8.11
CA THR A 147 5.70 9.93 -9.44
C THR A 147 4.82 8.68 -9.33
N VAL A 148 3.58 8.77 -9.82
CA VAL A 148 2.59 7.68 -9.90
C VAL A 148 1.91 7.74 -11.26
N THR A 149 1.19 6.70 -11.67
CA THR A 149 0.35 6.79 -12.88
C THR A 149 -0.82 7.74 -12.65
N GLU A 150 -1.38 8.31 -13.73
CA GLU A 150 -2.56 9.17 -13.61
C GLU A 150 -3.74 8.44 -12.96
N LYS A 151 -3.86 7.13 -13.20
CA LYS A 151 -4.92 6.30 -12.61
C LYS A 151 -4.68 6.04 -11.12
N GLU A 152 -3.45 5.78 -10.68
CA GLU A 152 -3.12 5.72 -9.25
C GLU A 152 -3.48 7.04 -8.55
N ALA A 153 -3.13 8.19 -9.15
CA ALA A 153 -3.47 9.49 -8.61
C ALA A 153 -5.00 9.71 -8.52
N GLU A 154 -5.76 9.29 -9.53
CA GLU A 154 -7.23 9.32 -9.50
C GLU A 154 -7.79 8.53 -8.30
N LEU A 155 -7.34 7.29 -8.12
CA LEU A 155 -7.80 6.39 -7.05
C LEU A 155 -7.42 6.92 -5.66
N LEU A 156 -6.18 7.39 -5.49
CA LEU A 156 -5.71 7.96 -4.22
C LEU A 156 -6.44 9.26 -3.85
N ASN A 157 -6.81 10.07 -4.85
CA ASN A 157 -7.61 11.28 -4.61
C ASN A 157 -9.06 10.96 -4.21
N GLY A 158 -9.55 9.75 -4.52
CA GLY A 158 -10.85 9.23 -4.08
C GLY A 158 -10.86 8.83 -2.60
N LEU A 159 -9.69 8.57 -2.01
CA LEU A 159 -9.57 8.17 -0.61
C LEU A 159 -9.66 9.36 0.36
N GLY A 160 -10.40 9.18 1.45
CA GLY A 160 -10.40 10.07 2.60
C GLY A 160 -9.08 10.00 3.38
N PRO A 161 -8.84 10.94 4.33
CA PRO A 161 -7.60 10.98 5.10
C PRO A 161 -7.30 9.71 5.92
N PHE A 162 -8.33 9.03 6.41
CA PHE A 162 -8.19 7.76 7.12
C PHE A 162 -7.74 6.64 6.19
N GLU A 163 -8.41 6.51 5.05
CA GLU A 163 -8.13 5.48 4.05
C GLU A 163 -6.75 5.68 3.42
N LEU A 164 -6.33 6.92 3.18
CA LEU A 164 -4.96 7.24 2.77
C LEU A 164 -3.91 6.81 3.78
N ASN A 165 -4.23 6.94 5.08
CA ASN A 165 -3.35 6.45 6.13
C ASN A 165 -3.33 4.92 6.19
N ASP A 166 -4.50 4.26 6.11
CA ASP A 166 -4.58 2.81 6.07
C ASP A 166 -3.82 2.26 4.84
N PHE A 167 -3.96 2.88 3.66
CA PHE A 167 -3.20 2.55 2.45
C PHE A 167 -1.68 2.65 2.67
N LYS A 168 -1.22 3.73 3.31
CA LYS A 168 0.20 3.89 3.65
C LYS A 168 0.69 2.80 4.62
N ASN A 169 -0.07 2.53 5.68
CA ASN A 169 0.26 1.47 6.64
C ASN A 169 0.33 0.11 5.96
N ILE A 170 -0.63 -0.21 5.08
CA ILE A 170 -0.68 -1.45 4.30
C ILE A 170 0.58 -1.62 3.44
N HIS A 171 1.04 -0.55 2.78
CA HIS A 171 2.31 -0.56 2.07
C HIS A 171 3.49 -0.85 3.02
N ASP A 172 3.62 -0.09 4.11
CA ASP A 172 4.74 -0.22 5.05
C ASP A 172 4.78 -1.60 5.73
N ASP A 173 3.63 -2.15 6.08
CA ASP A 173 3.48 -3.50 6.63
C ASP A 173 3.88 -4.57 5.62
N ALA A 174 3.47 -4.43 4.36
CA ALA A 174 3.82 -5.40 3.32
C ALA A 174 5.34 -5.49 3.13
N PHE A 175 6.03 -4.35 3.07
CA PHE A 175 7.50 -4.30 3.00
C PHE A 175 8.16 -4.89 4.25
N THR A 176 7.68 -4.51 5.43
CA THR A 176 8.26 -4.95 6.71
C THR A 176 8.13 -6.47 6.88
N VAL A 177 6.94 -7.02 6.63
CA VAL A 177 6.67 -8.46 6.81
C VAL A 177 7.38 -9.28 5.73
N ALA A 178 7.51 -8.76 4.50
CA ALA A 178 8.32 -9.40 3.46
C ALA A 178 9.79 -9.53 3.88
N ASP A 179 10.38 -8.45 4.37
CA ASP A 179 11.77 -8.42 4.87
C ASP A 179 12.00 -9.42 6.02
N GLU A 180 11.01 -9.63 6.87
CA GLU A 180 11.07 -10.57 7.99
C GLU A 180 10.93 -12.04 7.56
N ARG A 181 9.96 -12.35 6.68
CA ARG A 181 9.63 -13.74 6.29
C ARG A 181 10.51 -14.26 5.16
N PHE A 182 10.92 -13.38 4.26
CA PHE A 182 11.78 -13.69 3.11
C PHE A 182 12.92 -12.67 3.02
N PRO A 183 13.93 -12.73 3.91
CA PRO A 183 15.03 -11.77 3.89
C PRO A 183 15.80 -11.83 2.57
N SER A 184 15.93 -10.69 1.89
CA SER A 184 16.69 -10.56 0.65
C SER A 184 17.52 -9.28 0.63
N SER A 185 18.68 -9.33 -0.04
CA SER A 185 19.52 -8.17 -0.30
C SER A 185 19.09 -7.37 -1.54
N ASP A 186 18.42 -8.02 -2.49
CA ASP A 186 17.96 -7.39 -3.75
C ASP A 186 16.49 -6.95 -3.64
N ARG A 187 15.65 -7.81 -3.03
CA ARG A 187 14.20 -7.61 -2.79
C ARG A 187 13.34 -7.48 -4.05
N ASN A 188 13.95 -7.58 -5.22
CA ASN A 188 13.28 -7.50 -6.52
C ASN A 188 13.33 -8.87 -7.18
N ASP A 189 12.29 -9.19 -7.95
CA ASP A 189 12.22 -10.39 -8.80
C ASP A 189 12.25 -11.73 -8.02
N ASP A 190 12.20 -11.68 -6.68
CA ASP A 190 12.46 -12.81 -5.79
C ASP A 190 11.31 -13.13 -4.83
N HIS A 191 11.53 -14.07 -3.90
CA HIS A 191 10.49 -14.48 -2.95
C HIS A 191 10.05 -13.37 -1.99
N ASN A 192 10.92 -12.39 -1.70
CA ASN A 192 10.53 -11.21 -0.93
C ASN A 192 9.54 -10.38 -1.73
N ASP A 193 9.85 -10.15 -3.00
CA ASP A 193 9.00 -9.42 -3.92
C ASP A 193 7.64 -10.09 -4.11
N ALA A 194 7.67 -11.39 -4.40
CA ALA A 194 6.46 -12.20 -4.57
C ALA A 194 5.56 -12.19 -3.33
N PHE A 195 6.15 -12.33 -2.13
CA PHE A 195 5.40 -12.20 -0.88
C PHE A 195 4.84 -10.79 -0.73
N ARG A 196 5.66 -9.76 -0.95
CA ARG A 196 5.30 -8.35 -0.77
C ARG A 196 4.09 -7.97 -1.63
N HIS A 197 4.12 -8.30 -2.92
CA HIS A 197 3.03 -8.01 -3.87
C HIS A 197 1.74 -8.74 -3.50
N ALA A 198 1.83 -10.03 -3.19
CA ALA A 198 0.67 -10.83 -2.78
C ALA A 198 0.09 -10.35 -1.45
N TYR A 199 0.92 -10.07 -0.44
CA TYR A 199 0.45 -9.61 0.86
C TYR A 199 -0.12 -8.18 0.80
N TRP A 200 0.52 -7.27 0.05
CA TRP A 200 0.00 -5.94 -0.22
C TRP A 200 -1.41 -5.99 -0.84
N ASN A 201 -1.61 -6.84 -1.86
CA ASN A 201 -2.92 -7.03 -2.49
C ASN A 201 -3.95 -7.70 -1.57
N ALA A 202 -3.53 -8.63 -0.71
CA ALA A 202 -4.41 -9.24 0.28
C ALA A 202 -4.92 -8.18 1.30
N LEU A 203 -4.02 -7.32 1.79
CA LEU A 203 -4.37 -6.24 2.70
C LEU A 203 -5.25 -5.17 2.04
N MET A 204 -4.93 -4.74 0.82
CA MET A 204 -5.77 -3.80 0.07
C MET A 204 -7.16 -4.38 -0.20
N THR A 205 -7.26 -5.67 -0.53
CA THR A 205 -8.55 -6.33 -0.76
C THR A 205 -9.40 -6.36 0.50
N ARG A 206 -8.79 -6.62 1.66
CA ARG A 206 -9.49 -6.60 2.95
C ARG A 206 -10.01 -5.21 3.30
N GLU A 207 -9.22 -4.16 3.04
CA GLU A 207 -9.53 -2.79 3.46
C GLU A 207 -10.44 -2.04 2.46
N PHE A 208 -10.14 -2.15 1.16
CA PHE A 208 -10.76 -1.34 0.10
C PHE A 208 -11.62 -2.17 -0.86
N GLY A 209 -11.63 -3.50 -0.72
CA GLY A 209 -12.33 -4.40 -1.61
C GLY A 209 -11.49 -4.85 -2.82
N VAL A 210 -11.89 -5.97 -3.43
CA VAL A 210 -11.14 -6.62 -4.51
C VAL A 210 -11.02 -5.76 -5.77
N ASP A 211 -12.10 -5.07 -6.16
CA ASP A 211 -12.11 -4.25 -7.37
C ASP A 211 -11.17 -3.04 -7.25
N TRP A 212 -11.13 -2.40 -6.08
CA TRP A 212 -10.22 -1.29 -5.82
C TRP A 212 -8.76 -1.76 -5.80
N ALA A 213 -8.49 -2.88 -5.13
CA ALA A 213 -7.16 -3.45 -5.05
C ALA A 213 -6.63 -3.87 -6.43
N GLU A 214 -7.48 -4.45 -7.28
CA GLU A 214 -7.14 -4.80 -8.66
C GLU A 214 -6.82 -3.55 -9.47
N ASP A 215 -7.72 -2.56 -9.50
CA ASP A 215 -7.53 -1.33 -10.26
C ASP A 215 -6.27 -0.58 -9.82
N TYR A 216 -6.00 -0.47 -8.51
CA TYR A 216 -4.81 0.20 -8.01
C TYR A 216 -3.53 -0.58 -8.38
N ALA A 217 -3.49 -1.89 -8.12
CA ALA A 217 -2.32 -2.70 -8.42
C ALA A 217 -2.03 -2.72 -9.92
N THR A 218 -3.04 -2.89 -10.77
CA THR A 218 -2.88 -2.82 -12.22
C THR A 218 -2.37 -1.46 -12.67
N ALA A 219 -2.89 -0.35 -12.12
CA ALA A 219 -2.39 0.98 -12.42
C ALA A 219 -0.95 1.22 -11.94
N HIS A 220 -0.53 0.56 -10.85
CA HIS A 220 0.84 0.59 -10.35
C HIS A 220 1.82 -0.09 -11.30
N GLU A 221 1.42 -1.24 -11.86
CA GLU A 221 2.26 -1.98 -12.81
C GLU A 221 2.41 -1.26 -14.16
N GLN A 222 1.49 -0.34 -14.53
CA GLN A 222 1.62 0.49 -15.73
C GLN A 222 2.70 1.60 -15.64
N LEU A 223 3.50 1.64 -14.57
CA LEU A 223 4.61 2.60 -14.46
C LEU A 223 5.64 2.35 -15.59
N PRO A 224 6.01 3.38 -16.37
CA PRO A 224 6.85 3.19 -17.55
C PRO A 224 8.21 2.56 -17.24
N GLY A 225 8.61 1.63 -18.09
CA GLY A 225 9.93 0.98 -18.02
C GLY A 225 10.00 -0.21 -17.07
N ASN A 226 8.85 -0.76 -16.65
CA ASN A 226 8.80 -2.05 -15.97
C ASN A 226 9.18 -3.18 -16.95
N PRO A 227 10.20 -4.01 -16.66
CA PRO A 227 10.53 -5.12 -17.54
C PRO A 227 9.41 -6.17 -17.54
N GLY A 228 9.07 -6.69 -18.73
CA GLY A 228 7.94 -7.63 -18.91
C GLY A 228 7.91 -8.79 -17.91
N PRO A 229 9.00 -9.53 -17.65
CA PRO A 229 8.98 -10.61 -16.66
C PRO A 229 8.66 -10.19 -15.24
N ARG A 230 9.11 -8.99 -14.82
CA ARG A 230 8.79 -8.43 -13.49
C ARG A 230 7.32 -8.05 -13.45
N GLU A 231 6.85 -7.31 -14.44
CA GLU A 231 5.44 -6.93 -14.56
C GLU A 231 4.50 -8.15 -14.52
N ALA A 232 4.86 -9.23 -15.23
CA ALA A 232 4.09 -10.47 -15.20
C ALA A 232 4.08 -11.14 -13.82
N MET A 233 5.23 -11.19 -13.16
CA MET A 233 5.36 -11.71 -11.80
C MET A 233 4.50 -10.91 -10.83
N ASP A 234 4.62 -9.59 -10.86
CA ASP A 234 3.93 -8.67 -9.95
C ASP A 234 2.43 -8.74 -10.15
N LEU A 235 1.93 -8.60 -11.39
CA LEU A 235 0.50 -8.73 -11.69
C LEU A 235 -0.07 -10.10 -11.27
N TYR A 236 0.66 -11.19 -11.52
CA TYR A 236 0.23 -12.53 -11.11
C TYR A 236 0.16 -12.67 -9.59
N ASN A 237 1.20 -12.23 -8.89
CA ASN A 237 1.27 -12.31 -7.42
C ASN A 237 0.26 -11.38 -6.75
N ASN A 238 0.00 -10.21 -7.34
CA ASN A 238 -1.07 -9.30 -6.97
C ASN A 238 -2.42 -10.05 -7.01
N GLU A 239 -2.74 -10.76 -8.10
CA GLU A 239 -3.98 -11.56 -8.22
C GLU A 239 -4.06 -12.69 -7.18
N VAL A 240 -2.96 -13.41 -6.92
CA VAL A 240 -2.90 -14.45 -5.88
C VAL A 240 -3.27 -13.85 -4.52
N GLY A 241 -2.71 -12.70 -4.17
CA GLY A 241 -3.01 -11.97 -2.94
C GLY A 241 -4.49 -11.62 -2.77
N ARG A 242 -5.09 -11.05 -3.84
CA ARG A 242 -6.53 -10.72 -3.85
C ARG A 242 -7.39 -11.96 -3.65
N ASN A 243 -7.06 -13.05 -4.34
CA ASN A 243 -7.79 -14.32 -4.23
C ASN A 243 -7.72 -14.92 -2.83
N ILE A 244 -6.56 -14.84 -2.17
CA ILE A 244 -6.39 -15.29 -0.77
C ILE A 244 -7.31 -14.49 0.16
N ALA A 245 -7.36 -13.16 0.03
CA ALA A 245 -8.21 -12.31 0.87
C ALA A 245 -9.71 -12.55 0.61
N VAL A 246 -10.13 -12.69 -0.64
CA VAL A 246 -11.53 -13.01 -1.00
C VAL A 246 -11.96 -14.36 -0.42
N ALA A 247 -11.08 -15.37 -0.42
CA ALA A 247 -11.37 -16.68 0.15
C ALA A 247 -11.40 -16.68 1.68
N ASN A 248 -10.82 -15.66 2.33
CA ASN A 248 -10.67 -15.55 3.78
C ASN A 248 -11.13 -14.17 4.29
N PRO A 249 -12.41 -13.81 4.13
CA PRO A 249 -12.91 -12.43 4.37
C PRO A 249 -12.79 -11.98 5.83
N ASP A 250 -12.70 -12.91 6.78
CA ASP A 250 -12.59 -12.62 8.22
C ASP A 250 -11.14 -12.71 8.74
N ALA A 251 -10.15 -12.99 7.88
CA ALA A 251 -8.77 -13.20 8.30
C ALA A 251 -8.10 -11.89 8.76
N SER A 252 -7.34 -11.98 9.85
CA SER A 252 -6.50 -10.89 10.34
C SER A 252 -5.34 -10.60 9.38
N PRO A 253 -4.66 -9.43 9.47
CA PRO A 253 -3.42 -9.19 8.74
C PRO A 253 -2.39 -10.31 8.91
N GLU A 254 -2.20 -10.77 10.14
CA GLU A 254 -1.25 -11.85 10.46
C GLU A 254 -1.67 -13.18 9.83
N GLU A 255 -2.96 -13.53 9.86
CA GLU A 255 -3.48 -14.75 9.21
C GLU A 255 -3.33 -14.66 7.68
N LEU A 256 -3.58 -13.49 7.08
CA LEU A 256 -3.33 -13.28 5.65
C LEU A 256 -1.84 -13.39 5.31
N ALA A 257 -0.95 -12.87 6.16
CA ALA A 257 0.48 -13.01 5.98
C ALA A 257 0.92 -14.48 6.06
N ASP A 258 0.36 -15.27 6.98
CA ASP A 258 0.63 -16.71 7.08
C ASP A 258 0.16 -17.47 5.82
N LEU A 259 -1.03 -17.14 5.31
CA LEU A 259 -1.57 -17.74 4.08
C LEU A 259 -0.74 -17.36 2.84
N VAL A 260 -0.30 -16.10 2.74
CA VAL A 260 0.57 -15.67 1.64
C VAL A 260 1.95 -16.31 1.74
N GLU A 261 2.51 -16.46 2.94
CA GLU A 261 3.77 -17.19 3.12
C GLU A 261 3.63 -18.65 2.68
N GLU A 262 2.54 -19.31 3.04
CA GLU A 262 2.23 -20.65 2.58
C GLU A 262 2.13 -20.71 1.05
N ALA A 263 1.42 -19.77 0.42
CA ALA A 263 1.31 -19.66 -1.03
C ALA A 263 2.69 -19.52 -1.70
N VAL A 264 3.58 -18.68 -1.17
CA VAL A 264 4.95 -18.54 -1.69
C VAL A 264 5.75 -19.83 -1.50
N ARG A 265 5.63 -20.52 -0.36
CA ARG A 265 6.39 -21.76 -0.11
C ARG A 265 5.88 -22.97 -0.89
N ASN A 266 4.57 -23.01 -1.15
CA ASN A 266 3.94 -24.05 -1.97
C ASN A 266 4.12 -23.81 -3.47
N GLY A 267 4.67 -22.65 -3.82
CA GLY A 267 4.91 -22.26 -5.18
C GLY A 267 3.69 -21.68 -5.85
N ASP A 268 2.61 -21.33 -5.17
CA ASP A 268 1.39 -20.79 -5.81
C ASP A 268 1.61 -19.40 -6.41
N THR A 269 2.57 -18.64 -5.86
CA THR A 269 3.12 -17.42 -6.45
C THR A 269 4.23 -17.74 -7.47
N VAL A 270 4.73 -16.72 -8.15
CA VAL A 270 5.87 -16.83 -9.07
C VAL A 270 7.00 -15.88 -8.73
N VAL A 271 8.22 -16.22 -9.14
CA VAL A 271 9.43 -15.38 -9.09
C VAL A 271 10.11 -15.42 -10.46
N VAL A 272 10.98 -14.46 -10.77
CA VAL A 272 11.70 -14.48 -12.05
C VAL A 272 12.86 -15.47 -11.96
N GLY A 273 12.86 -16.48 -12.82
CA GLY A 273 13.96 -17.45 -12.93
C GLY A 273 15.17 -16.90 -13.70
N GLU A 274 16.30 -17.62 -13.69
CA GLU A 274 17.52 -17.24 -14.44
C GLU A 274 17.30 -17.17 -15.97
N ASP A 275 16.26 -17.83 -16.48
CA ASP A 275 15.83 -17.76 -17.88
C ASP A 275 14.92 -16.56 -18.19
N LEU A 276 14.72 -15.67 -17.21
CA LEU A 276 13.91 -14.46 -17.29
C LEU A 276 12.42 -14.73 -17.50
N LEU A 277 11.92 -15.86 -17.01
CA LEU A 277 10.50 -16.21 -17.02
C LEU A 277 9.92 -16.27 -15.59
N PRO A 278 8.63 -15.98 -15.40
CA PRO A 278 7.97 -16.09 -14.09
C PRO A 278 7.68 -17.55 -13.75
N HIS A 279 8.56 -18.18 -12.98
CA HIS A 279 8.45 -19.58 -12.55
C HIS A 279 7.75 -19.70 -11.20
N PRO A 280 7.08 -20.83 -10.92
CA PRO A 280 6.60 -21.16 -9.58
C PRO A 280 7.67 -20.89 -8.52
N SER A 281 7.29 -20.19 -7.45
CA SER A 281 8.26 -19.73 -6.45
C SER A 281 8.95 -20.87 -5.70
N ASN A 282 8.39 -22.09 -5.67
CA ASN A 282 9.07 -23.26 -5.09
C ASN A 282 9.96 -24.04 -6.08
N GLU A 283 10.01 -23.64 -7.34
CA GLU A 283 10.89 -24.22 -8.37
C GLU A 283 12.21 -23.45 -8.52
N VAL A 284 12.26 -22.23 -7.99
CA VAL A 284 13.46 -21.39 -7.96
C VAL A 284 13.97 -21.27 -6.53
N GLU A 285 15.22 -21.65 -6.29
CA GLU A 285 15.83 -21.52 -4.96
C GLU A 285 16.09 -20.04 -4.61
N PRO A 286 15.94 -19.63 -3.33
CA PRO A 286 16.27 -18.28 -2.91
C PRO A 286 17.70 -17.86 -3.31
N GLY A 287 17.82 -16.71 -3.97
CA GLY A 287 19.09 -16.19 -4.48
C GLY A 287 19.54 -16.76 -5.83
N GLN A 288 18.72 -17.60 -6.47
CA GLN A 288 18.89 -18.06 -7.85
C GLN A 288 17.85 -17.44 -8.80
N THR A 289 17.31 -16.28 -8.43
CA THR A 289 16.37 -15.51 -9.26
C THR A 289 17.11 -14.74 -10.34
N GLY A 290 16.44 -14.52 -11.46
CA GLY A 290 16.93 -13.71 -12.56
C GLY A 290 16.77 -12.22 -12.30
N ASP A 291 17.49 -11.42 -13.09
CA ASP A 291 17.34 -9.96 -13.13
C ASP A 291 16.47 -9.60 -14.34
N ALA A 292 15.20 -9.28 -14.09
CA ALA A 292 14.22 -9.00 -15.13
C ALA A 292 14.64 -7.80 -16.01
N GLY A 293 15.49 -6.89 -15.52
CA GLY A 293 16.01 -5.76 -16.27
C GLY A 293 16.85 -6.14 -17.49
N GLN A 294 17.22 -7.41 -17.63
CA GLN A 294 17.96 -7.96 -18.79
C GLN A 294 17.03 -8.49 -19.89
N ALA A 295 15.73 -8.56 -19.64
CA ALA A 295 14.76 -9.07 -20.59
C ALA A 295 14.52 -8.08 -21.75
N PRO A 296 14.21 -8.57 -22.96
CA PRO A 296 13.71 -7.71 -24.02
C PRO A 296 12.35 -7.10 -23.62
N PRO A 297 11.98 -5.92 -24.16
CA PRO A 297 10.64 -5.38 -24.00
C PRO A 297 9.58 -6.36 -24.47
N VAL A 298 8.46 -6.40 -23.76
CA VAL A 298 7.27 -7.18 -24.09
C VAL A 298 6.12 -6.19 -24.30
N ASP A 299 5.28 -6.44 -25.30
CA ASP A 299 4.14 -5.56 -25.58
C ASP A 299 3.02 -5.85 -24.56
N GLY A 300 2.59 -4.82 -23.83
CA GLY A 300 1.44 -4.88 -22.93
C GLY A 300 0.11 -4.52 -23.60
N HIS A 301 -0.99 -4.77 -22.89
CA HIS A 301 -2.34 -4.40 -23.31
C HIS A 301 -2.95 -3.33 -22.41
N ASP A 302 -3.85 -2.51 -22.95
CA ASP A 302 -4.57 -1.51 -22.17
C ASP A 302 -5.55 -2.20 -21.22
N PRO A 303 -5.38 -2.06 -19.89
CA PRO A 303 -6.27 -2.69 -18.93
C PRO A 303 -7.65 -2.01 -18.91
N LYS A 304 -8.65 -2.74 -18.43
CA LYS A 304 -9.99 -2.22 -18.20
C LYS A 304 -10.20 -1.96 -16.71
N PHE A 305 -10.26 -0.69 -16.33
CA PHE A 305 -10.57 -0.29 -14.96
C PHE A 305 -12.06 -0.30 -14.67
N ASN A 306 -12.42 -0.61 -13.43
CA ASN A 306 -13.79 -0.50 -12.95
C ASN A 306 -14.16 0.97 -12.68
N ASP A 307 -15.29 1.46 -13.20
CA ASP A 307 -15.74 2.82 -12.91
C ASP A 307 -16.19 3.00 -11.45
N GLU A 308 -16.51 1.89 -10.75
CA GLU A 308 -16.97 1.88 -9.35
C GLU A 308 -15.83 2.02 -8.32
N SER A 309 -14.57 1.79 -8.72
CA SER A 309 -13.40 1.93 -7.83
C SER A 309 -13.05 3.39 -7.47
N ARG A 310 -13.75 4.37 -8.06
CA ARG A 310 -13.51 5.80 -7.84
C ARG A 310 -13.84 6.28 -6.42
N THR A 311 -14.62 5.53 -5.66
CA THR A 311 -14.99 5.87 -4.27
C THR A 311 -15.08 4.59 -3.45
N THR A 312 -14.33 4.50 -2.36
CA THR A 312 -14.61 3.55 -1.29
C THR A 312 -15.95 3.94 -0.66
N SER A 313 -16.86 2.96 -0.52
CA SER A 313 -18.25 3.19 -0.08
C SER A 313 -18.40 3.40 1.43
#